data_AF-A0A4R1RQU0-F1
#
_entry.id   AF-A0A4R1RQU0-F1
#
_cell.length_a   1.000
_cell.length_b   1.000
_cell.length_c   1.000
_cell.angle_alpha   90.00
_cell.angle_beta   90.00
_cell.angle_gamma   90.00
#
_symmetry.space_group_name_H-M   'P 1'
#
loop_
_entity.id
_entity.type
_entity.pdbx_description
1 polymer ?
#
loop_
_entity_poly.entity_id
_entity_poly.type
_entity_poly.pdbx_seq_one_letter_code
_entity_poly.pdbx_strand_id
1 'polypeptide(L)'
;MKKIILLILVSIFIYGCSSKDEIQVYDGDYLIFGHFYGFCIGENCVEIFKLTNENLYEDSNDNYASKPFNFEVLDNAKFEAVKDLVDAFPTKLLDEKEEIIGCPDCADGGGLYIEYSKNGVVSSWRIDQMKNNVPEYLHPFMDTVNMKIALINK
;
A
#
# COMPACT_ATOMS: atom_id res chain seq x y z
N MET A 1 16.51 -41.15 -53.61
CA MET A 1 15.38 -40.19 -53.67
C MET A 1 15.00 -39.89 -52.22
N LYS A 2 15.38 -38.74 -51.62
CA LYS A 2 14.59 -37.49 -51.49
C LYS A 2 13.11 -37.79 -51.16
N LYS A 3 12.44 -37.28 -50.12
CA LYS A 3 12.69 -36.37 -48.98
C LYS A 3 11.42 -36.46 -48.07
N ILE A 4 11.50 -35.82 -46.88
CA ILE A 4 10.39 -35.30 -46.03
C ILE A 4 9.68 -36.39 -45.21
N ILE A 5 9.60 -36.29 -43.88
CA ILE A 5 8.50 -35.70 -43.06
C ILE A 5 8.92 -36.05 -41.61
N LEU A 6 8.79 -35.25 -40.55
CA LEU A 6 8.38 -33.88 -40.30
C LEU A 6 8.82 -33.62 -38.84
N LEU A 7 9.34 -32.42 -38.62
CA LEU A 7 9.76 -31.87 -37.34
C LEU A 7 8.54 -31.76 -36.40
N ILE A 8 8.55 -32.42 -35.25
CA ILE A 8 7.67 -32.07 -34.12
C ILE A 8 8.54 -32.00 -32.87
N LEU A 9 9.27 -30.89 -32.76
CA LEU A 9 9.82 -30.41 -31.49
C LEU A 9 8.66 -29.71 -30.79
N VAL A 10 7.90 -30.43 -29.97
CA VAL A 10 6.95 -29.82 -29.05
C VAL A 10 7.78 -29.07 -28.02
N SER A 11 8.05 -27.79 -28.30
CA SER A 11 8.47 -26.83 -27.28
C SER A 11 7.28 -26.64 -26.36
N ILE A 12 7.26 -27.44 -25.29
CA ILE A 12 6.42 -27.21 -24.13
C ILE A 12 6.96 -25.92 -23.50
N PHE A 13 6.44 -24.78 -23.96
CA PHE A 13 6.46 -23.55 -23.20
C PHE A 13 5.59 -23.80 -21.98
N ILE A 14 6.20 -24.33 -20.93
CA ILE A 14 5.72 -24.15 -19.57
C ILE A 14 5.76 -22.63 -19.30
N TYR A 15 4.66 -21.96 -19.63
CA TYR A 15 4.28 -20.72 -18.98
C TYR A 15 4.08 -21.08 -17.50
N GLY A 16 5.16 -21.01 -16.73
CA GLY A 16 5.08 -20.92 -15.29
C GLY A 16 4.41 -19.60 -14.98
N CYS A 17 3.09 -19.61 -14.88
CA CYS A 17 2.36 -18.55 -14.21
C CYS A 17 2.81 -18.62 -12.75
N SER A 18 3.76 -17.76 -12.35
CA SER A 18 3.96 -17.52 -10.93
C SER A 18 2.63 -16.97 -10.45
N SER A 19 1.91 -17.71 -9.60
CA SER A 19 0.82 -17.14 -8.82
C SER A 19 1.45 -16.00 -8.03
N LYS A 20 1.36 -14.78 -8.55
CA LYS A 20 1.60 -13.61 -7.75
C LYS A 20 0.52 -13.69 -6.68
N ASP A 21 0.91 -13.74 -5.43
CA ASP A 21 -0.03 -13.56 -4.34
C ASP A 21 -0.61 -12.15 -4.52
N GLU A 22 -1.77 -12.06 -5.18
CA GLU A 22 -2.45 -10.79 -5.38
C GLU A 22 -3.05 -10.39 -4.04
N ILE A 23 -2.68 -9.20 -3.56
CA ILE A 23 -3.39 -8.57 -2.45
C ILE A 23 -4.76 -8.15 -2.99
N GLN A 24 -5.81 -8.58 -2.31
CA GLN A 24 -7.16 -8.12 -2.56
C GLN A 24 -7.77 -7.72 -1.23
N VAL A 25 -8.64 -6.70 -1.29
CA VAL A 25 -9.48 -6.29 -0.17
C VAL A 25 -10.86 -6.87 -0.44
N TYR A 26 -11.19 -7.97 0.24
CA TYR A 26 -12.52 -8.57 0.21
C TYR A 26 -13.44 -7.94 1.26
N ASP A 27 -14.69 -8.39 1.30
CA ASP A 27 -15.64 -7.94 2.32
C ASP A 27 -15.09 -8.20 3.74
N GLY A 28 -14.98 -7.14 4.54
CA GLY A 28 -14.38 -7.17 5.87
C GLY A 28 -12.86 -6.91 5.94
N ASP A 29 -12.14 -6.99 4.82
CA ASP A 29 -10.72 -6.62 4.75
C ASP A 29 -10.57 -5.10 4.55
N TYR A 30 -9.38 -4.57 4.81
CA TYR A 30 -9.09 -3.17 4.53
C TYR A 30 -7.58 -2.88 4.42
N LEU A 31 -7.26 -1.78 3.75
CA LEU A 31 -5.95 -1.14 3.78
C LEU A 31 -6.10 0.26 4.38
N ILE A 32 -5.49 0.51 5.54
CA ILE A 32 -5.27 1.86 6.02
C ILE A 32 -3.91 2.32 5.51
N PHE A 33 -3.87 3.53 4.95
CA PHE A 33 -2.65 4.15 4.46
C PHE A 33 -2.68 5.64 4.79
N GLY A 34 -1.52 6.24 4.96
CA GLY A 34 -1.44 7.66 5.26
C GLY A 34 -0.03 8.14 5.51
N HIS A 35 0.11 9.43 5.75
CA HIS A 35 1.37 10.04 6.16
C HIS A 35 1.23 10.82 7.46
N PHE A 36 2.36 11.10 8.11
CA PHE A 36 2.43 11.93 9.29
C PHE A 36 3.75 12.71 9.31
N TYR A 37 3.71 13.94 9.84
CA TYR A 37 4.87 14.82 10.01
C TYR A 37 4.77 15.55 11.36
N GLY A 38 5.72 15.35 12.28
CA GLY A 38 5.62 15.81 13.67
C GLY A 38 5.82 17.31 13.87
N PHE A 39 6.55 17.97 12.97
CA PHE A 39 6.78 19.42 13.00
C PHE A 39 5.94 20.21 11.98
N CYS A 40 5.00 19.53 11.33
CA CYS A 40 4.09 20.17 10.39
C CYS A 40 2.94 20.90 11.13
N ILE A 41 2.43 21.98 10.52
CA ILE A 41 1.27 22.73 11.03
C ILE A 41 0.18 22.78 9.93
N GLY A 42 -1.01 22.32 10.27
CA GLY A 42 -2.19 22.29 9.39
C GLY A 42 -2.83 20.90 9.31
N GLU A 43 -3.94 20.80 8.57
CA GLU A 43 -4.69 19.54 8.38
C GLU A 43 -3.84 18.49 7.64
N ASN A 44 -3.14 18.90 6.57
CA ASN A 44 -2.30 18.03 5.73
C ASN A 44 -1.02 17.49 6.38
N CYS A 45 -0.92 17.54 7.71
CA CYS A 45 0.24 17.08 8.46
C CYS A 45 0.11 15.62 8.87
N VAL A 46 -1.12 15.16 9.12
CA VAL A 46 -1.43 13.78 9.42
C VAL A 46 -2.67 13.45 8.61
N GLU A 47 -2.51 12.59 7.62
CA GLU A 47 -3.56 12.25 6.68
C GLU A 47 -3.64 10.74 6.64
N ILE A 48 -4.66 10.17 7.28
CA ILE A 48 -4.86 8.73 7.37
C ILE A 48 -6.18 8.36 6.71
N PHE A 49 -6.11 7.41 5.78
CA PHE A 49 -7.27 6.92 5.05
C PHE A 49 -7.48 5.44 5.25
N LYS A 50 -8.73 5.00 5.27
CA LYS A 50 -9.10 3.60 5.22
C LYS A 50 -9.75 3.29 3.88
N LEU A 51 -9.17 2.36 3.15
CA LEU A 51 -9.69 1.82 1.91
C LEU A 51 -10.30 0.43 2.17
N THR A 52 -11.58 0.28 1.82
CA THR A 52 -12.26 -1.02 1.77
C THR A 52 -12.53 -1.41 0.31
N ASN A 53 -13.22 -2.52 0.11
CA ASN A 53 -13.71 -2.93 -1.21
C ASN A 53 -14.75 -1.99 -1.82
N GLU A 54 -15.41 -1.16 -0.99
CA GLU A 54 -16.55 -0.34 -1.40
C GLU A 54 -16.36 1.16 -1.19
N ASN A 55 -15.56 1.55 -0.20
CA ASN A 55 -15.51 2.93 0.25
C ASN A 55 -14.08 3.35 0.61
N LEU A 56 -13.86 4.66 0.53
CA LEU A 56 -12.71 5.34 1.10
C LEU A 56 -13.20 6.17 2.29
N TYR A 57 -12.43 6.15 3.37
CA TYR A 57 -12.69 6.96 4.55
C TYR A 57 -11.45 7.77 4.92
N GLU A 58 -11.64 8.94 5.51
CA GLU A 58 -10.61 9.79 6.09
C GLU A 58 -10.74 9.75 7.61
N ASP A 59 -9.62 9.64 8.31
CA ASP A 59 -9.56 9.82 9.76
C ASP A 59 -9.60 11.32 10.08
N SER A 60 -10.60 11.76 10.83
CA SER A 60 -10.75 13.17 11.23
C SER A 60 -10.04 13.53 12.55
N ASN A 61 -9.37 12.56 13.19
CA ASN A 61 -8.64 12.82 14.43
C ASN A 61 -7.24 13.39 14.21
N ASP A 62 -6.66 13.22 13.02
CA ASP A 62 -5.31 13.67 12.63
C ASP A 62 -4.23 13.38 13.67
N ASN A 63 -4.36 12.23 14.33
CA ASN A 63 -3.48 11.90 15.44
C ASN A 63 -2.14 11.41 14.89
N TYR A 64 -1.04 12.08 15.23
CA TYR A 64 0.31 11.66 14.87
C TYR A 64 0.64 10.21 15.32
N ALA A 65 0.06 9.76 16.44
CA ALA A 65 0.16 8.39 16.94
C ALA A 65 -0.77 7.40 16.20
N SER A 66 -1.52 7.88 15.22
CA SER A 66 -2.53 7.21 14.39
C SER A 66 -3.79 6.76 15.14
N LYS A 67 -3.69 6.25 16.38
CA LYS A 67 -4.85 5.72 17.12
C LYS A 67 -5.24 6.61 18.31
N PRO A 68 -6.56 6.73 18.63
CA PRO A 68 -7.70 6.11 17.95
C PRO A 68 -8.08 6.82 16.64
N PHE A 69 -8.67 6.08 15.70
CA PHE A 69 -9.22 6.62 14.44
C PHE A 69 -10.69 7.04 14.61
N ASN A 70 -11.12 8.06 13.86
CA ASN A 70 -12.50 8.46 13.63
C ASN A 70 -12.77 8.61 12.12
N PHE A 71 -13.16 7.50 11.48
CA PHE A 71 -13.31 7.44 10.03
C PHE A 71 -14.63 8.03 9.53
N GLU A 72 -14.53 9.00 8.63
CA GLU A 72 -15.63 9.61 7.89
C GLU A 72 -15.56 9.22 6.42
N VAL A 73 -16.71 8.87 5.82
CA VAL A 73 -16.75 8.39 4.43
C VAL A 73 -16.48 9.55 3.45
N LEU A 74 -15.60 9.31 2.48
CA LEU A 74 -15.31 10.23 1.39
C LEU A 74 -16.19 9.95 0.17
N ASP A 75 -16.24 10.90 -0.76
CA ASP A 75 -17.02 10.76 -1.98
C ASP A 75 -16.48 9.65 -2.90
N ASN A 76 -17.38 9.11 -3.73
CA ASN A 76 -17.07 8.00 -4.62
C ASN A 76 -15.99 8.34 -5.66
N ALA A 77 -15.82 9.61 -6.07
CA ALA A 77 -14.81 9.97 -7.05
C ALA A 77 -13.39 9.81 -6.45
N LYS A 78 -13.20 10.17 -5.18
CA LYS A 78 -11.95 9.91 -4.45
C LYS A 78 -11.69 8.43 -4.28
N PHE A 79 -12.71 7.63 -3.93
CA PHE A 79 -12.59 6.17 -3.87
C PHE A 79 -12.13 5.57 -5.21
N GLU A 80 -12.81 5.92 -6.31
CA GLU A 80 -12.47 5.43 -7.65
C GLU A 80 -11.05 5.81 -8.09
N ALA A 81 -10.54 6.95 -7.63
CA ALA A 81 -9.19 7.43 -7.95
C ALA A 81 -8.07 6.64 -7.22
N VAL A 82 -8.38 5.95 -6.12
CA VAL A 82 -7.36 5.34 -5.25
C VAL A 82 -7.56 3.86 -4.97
N LYS A 83 -8.69 3.26 -5.35
CA LYS A 83 -8.99 1.84 -5.06
C LYS A 83 -7.96 0.84 -5.60
N ASP A 84 -7.23 1.23 -6.64
CA ASP A 84 -6.11 0.49 -7.24
C ASP A 84 -4.82 0.51 -6.39
N LEU A 85 -4.77 1.25 -5.27
CA LEU A 85 -3.62 1.24 -4.35
C LEU A 85 -3.32 -0.17 -3.81
N VAL A 86 -4.36 -1.00 -3.65
CA VAL A 86 -4.25 -2.38 -3.19
C VAL A 86 -3.34 -3.20 -4.11
N ASP A 87 -3.39 -2.96 -5.42
CA ASP A 87 -2.58 -3.68 -6.42
C ASP A 87 -1.08 -3.33 -6.32
N ALA A 88 -0.76 -2.19 -5.70
CA ALA A 88 0.62 -1.75 -5.46
C ALA A 88 1.19 -2.27 -4.13
N PHE A 89 0.39 -2.94 -3.30
CA PHE A 89 0.84 -3.40 -1.99
C PHE A 89 1.95 -4.45 -2.13
N PRO A 90 3.13 -4.24 -1.51
CA PRO A 90 4.24 -5.17 -1.60
C PRO A 90 4.00 -6.34 -0.65
N THR A 91 3.62 -7.51 -1.18
CA THR A 91 3.38 -8.73 -0.36
C THR A 91 4.53 -9.08 0.58
N LYS A 92 5.77 -8.77 0.18
CA LYS A 92 6.97 -8.93 1.02
C LYS A 92 6.91 -8.16 2.35
N LEU A 93 6.13 -7.07 2.44
CA LEU A 93 5.91 -6.35 3.69
C LEU A 93 5.23 -7.23 4.76
N LEU A 94 4.43 -8.23 4.35
CA LEU A 94 3.80 -9.19 5.26
C LEU A 94 4.83 -10.13 5.93
N ASP A 95 6.03 -10.24 5.36
CA ASP A 95 7.13 -11.04 5.91
C ASP A 95 8.03 -10.23 6.86
N GLU A 96 7.82 -8.91 6.96
CA GLU A 96 8.60 -8.05 7.87
C GLU A 96 8.24 -8.35 9.32
N LYS A 97 9.27 -8.48 10.16
CA LYS A 97 9.13 -8.75 11.60
C LYS A 97 9.03 -7.48 12.43
N GLU A 98 9.58 -6.39 11.89
CA GLU A 98 9.61 -5.10 12.54
C GLU A 98 8.41 -4.26 12.07
N GLU A 99 7.70 -3.66 13.02
CA GLU A 99 6.60 -2.73 12.72
C GLU A 99 7.13 -1.32 12.39
N ILE A 100 8.41 -1.04 12.66
CA ILE A 100 9.07 0.23 12.33
C ILE A 100 10.17 -0.06 11.32
N ILE A 101 10.06 0.53 10.12
CA ILE A 101 11.02 0.35 9.03
C ILE A 101 11.71 1.68 8.76
N GLY A 102 13.02 1.73 9.00
CA GLY A 102 13.81 2.95 8.95
C GLY A 102 13.72 3.76 10.25
N CYS A 103 13.72 5.10 10.16
CA CYS A 103 13.59 6.02 11.29
C CYS A 103 12.50 7.08 11.00
N PRO A 104 11.21 6.68 10.99
CA PRO A 104 10.12 7.59 10.63
C PRO A 104 10.17 8.88 11.46
N ASP A 105 10.19 10.01 10.77
CA ASP A 105 10.21 11.36 11.32
C ASP A 105 11.42 11.74 12.21
N CYS A 106 12.51 10.95 12.22
CA CYS A 106 13.68 11.24 13.06
C CYS A 106 14.46 12.52 12.67
N ALA A 107 14.31 12.98 11.43
CA ALA A 107 14.94 14.19 10.89
C ALA A 107 13.89 15.08 10.19
N ASP A 108 12.69 15.14 10.77
CA ASP A 108 11.54 15.90 10.28
C ASP A 108 11.11 15.50 8.86
N GLY A 109 11.44 14.25 8.47
CA GLY A 109 11.13 13.68 7.16
C GLY A 109 9.72 13.09 7.08
N GLY A 110 9.01 13.00 8.19
CA GLY A 110 7.74 12.30 8.32
C GLY A 110 7.85 10.78 8.21
N GLY A 111 6.70 10.15 8.12
CA GLY A 111 6.57 8.72 7.88
C GLY A 111 5.25 8.37 7.21
N LEU A 112 5.18 7.15 6.69
CA LEU A 112 3.95 6.52 6.24
C LEU A 112 3.41 5.61 7.34
N TYR A 113 2.10 5.64 7.52
CA TYR A 113 1.38 4.67 8.35
C TYR A 113 0.63 3.72 7.42
N ILE A 114 0.90 2.42 7.54
CA ILE A 114 0.25 1.36 6.75
C ILE A 114 -0.35 0.35 7.73
N GLU A 115 -1.62 -0.02 7.58
CA GLU A 115 -2.22 -1.16 8.27
C GLU A 115 -3.02 -1.98 7.27
N TYR A 116 -2.77 -3.28 7.21
CA TYR A 116 -3.50 -4.20 6.35
C TYR A 116 -4.24 -5.21 7.21
N SER A 117 -5.54 -5.37 6.94
CA SER A 117 -6.37 -6.41 7.54
C SER A 117 -6.77 -7.42 6.49
N LYS A 118 -6.49 -8.70 6.78
CA LYS A 118 -6.89 -9.83 5.95
C LYS A 118 -7.50 -10.93 6.82
N ASN A 119 -8.75 -11.29 6.56
CA ASN A 119 -9.50 -12.28 7.34
C ASN A 119 -9.48 -11.99 8.86
N GLY A 120 -9.54 -10.71 9.24
CA GLY A 120 -9.50 -10.27 10.64
C GLY A 120 -8.12 -10.30 11.30
N VAL A 121 -7.07 -10.74 10.59
CA VAL A 121 -5.68 -10.59 11.04
C VAL A 121 -5.18 -9.22 10.62
N VAL A 122 -4.66 -8.44 11.56
CA VAL A 122 -4.19 -7.07 11.35
C VAL A 122 -2.67 -7.00 11.49
N SER A 123 -2.02 -6.36 10.53
CA SER A 123 -0.60 -6.03 10.56
C SER A 123 -0.42 -4.54 10.26
N SER A 124 0.47 -3.86 11.00
CA SER A 124 0.69 -2.43 10.84
C SER A 124 2.16 -2.05 10.85
N TRP A 125 2.53 -1.04 10.07
CA TRP A 125 3.88 -0.54 9.93
C TRP A 125 3.93 0.99 9.93
N ARG A 126 4.99 1.53 10.55
CA ARG A 126 5.43 2.91 10.38
C ARG A 126 6.71 2.90 9.57
N ILE A 127 6.66 3.51 8.39
CA ILE A 127 7.73 3.44 7.38
C ILE A 127 8.33 4.82 7.19
N ASP A 128 9.65 4.92 7.22
CA ASP A 128 10.37 6.18 6.99
C ASP A 128 10.18 6.64 5.54
N GLN A 129 9.88 7.93 5.34
CA GLN A 129 9.74 8.55 4.02
C GLN A 129 11.08 8.64 3.26
N MET A 130 12.21 8.66 3.99
CA MET A 130 13.54 8.70 3.39
C MET A 130 13.88 7.33 2.78
N LYS A 131 13.79 7.23 1.44
CA LYS A 131 14.04 5.98 0.68
C LYS A 131 15.37 5.30 0.99
N ASN A 132 16.41 6.06 1.32
CA ASN A 132 17.72 5.52 1.69
C ASN A 132 17.74 4.82 3.07
N ASN A 133 16.70 5.01 3.90
CA ASN A 133 16.57 4.39 5.22
C ASN A 133 15.69 3.13 5.19
N VAL A 134 15.09 2.79 4.05
CA VAL A 134 14.16 1.66 3.92
C VAL A 134 14.53 0.74 2.75
N PRO A 135 14.16 -0.55 2.80
CA PRO A 135 14.44 -1.49 1.71
C PRO A 135 13.89 -1.03 0.35
N GLU A 136 14.66 -1.25 -0.71
CA GLU A 136 14.32 -0.82 -2.09
C GLU A 136 12.97 -1.37 -2.59
N TYR A 137 12.54 -2.53 -2.11
CA TYR A 137 11.27 -3.14 -2.53
C TYR A 137 10.05 -2.30 -2.12
N LEU A 138 10.17 -1.42 -1.11
CA LEU A 138 9.09 -0.55 -0.66
C LEU A 138 8.95 0.71 -1.51
N HIS A 139 10.01 1.14 -2.20
CA HIS A 139 10.04 2.46 -2.85
C HIS A 139 8.89 2.70 -3.83
N PRO A 140 8.52 1.76 -4.73
CA PRO A 140 7.40 1.96 -5.64
C PRO A 140 6.06 2.10 -4.93
N PHE A 141 5.86 1.34 -3.84
CA PHE A 141 4.65 1.42 -3.03
C PHE A 141 4.58 2.76 -2.30
N MET A 142 5.67 3.22 -1.70
CA MET A 142 5.75 4.52 -1.04
C MET A 142 5.42 5.68 -1.99
N ASP A 143 5.95 5.64 -3.22
CA ASP A 143 5.63 6.64 -4.24
C ASP A 143 4.15 6.63 -4.59
N THR A 144 3.57 5.44 -4.71
CA THR A 144 2.15 5.26 -5.01
C THR A 144 1.27 5.78 -3.87
N VAL A 145 1.58 5.44 -2.61
CA VAL A 145 0.86 5.94 -1.42
C VAL A 145 0.85 7.47 -1.39
N ASN A 146 2.03 8.11 -1.48
CA ASN A 146 2.12 9.57 -1.47
C ASN A 146 1.38 10.22 -2.65
N MET A 147 1.44 9.61 -3.84
CA MET A 147 0.67 10.06 -4.99
C MET A 147 -0.84 9.96 -4.77
N LYS A 148 -1.34 8.89 -4.14
CA LYS A 148 -2.77 8.71 -3.84
C LYS A 148 -3.25 9.71 -2.78
N ILE A 149 -2.47 9.95 -1.72
CA ILE A 149 -2.75 11.00 -0.73
C ILE A 149 -2.87 12.37 -1.43
N ALA A 150 -1.92 12.70 -2.30
CA ALA A 150 -1.98 13.95 -3.07
C ALA A 150 -3.14 14.04 -4.07
N LEU A 151 -3.79 12.93 -4.45
CA LEU A 151 -5.03 12.96 -5.25
C LEU A 151 -6.27 13.19 -4.39
N ILE A 152 -6.27 12.69 -3.16
CA ILE A 152 -7.38 12.83 -2.21
C ILE A 152 -7.50 14.27 -1.71
N ASN A 153 -6.38 14.97 -1.55
CA ASN A 153 -6.31 16.31 -0.94
C ASN A 153 -6.37 17.46 -1.96
N LYS A 154 -6.70 17.16 -3.22
CA LYS A 154 -6.97 18.15 -4.27
C LYS A 154 -8.40 18.64 -4.22
#